data_AF-A0AAU6UWE6-F1
#
_entry.id   AF-A0AAU6UWE6-F1
#
_cell.length_a   1.000
_cell.length_b   1.000
_cell.length_c   1.000
_cell.angle_alpha   90.00
_cell.angle_beta   90.00
_cell.angle_gamma   90.00
#
_symmetry.space_group_name_H-M   'P 1'
#
loop_
_entity.id
_entity.type
_entity.pdbx_description
1 polymer ?
#
loop_
_entity_poly.entity_id
_entity_poly.type
_entity_poly.pdbx_seq_one_letter_code
_entity_poly.pdbx_strand_id
1 'polypeptide(L)'
;MFSEIKQFSEKLESLKGGSGSCIRSAMYHVEKAEVLSGVDPEMSVFRLITAEEEAATAILLMLKEHGYEGAKELNKNNHLHKQCLYPYICSIIELLKLDLRKVSNHPPILEWVDVDGMDAIKLGIRVTIEDQNLIMEMNPPLNFRVSRNEELHDFSHELVVFLERKGFNDTVKHLKENANLRNKLLYSDGKTIPNTLADTDNGKYEKLGQYLLQKVNVLIAIYFMTAPYKKMDKAHFLEQALHSYLKVLKHVKGQRL
;
A
#
# COMPACT_ATOMS: atom_id res chain seq x y z
N MET A 1 -14.28 12.14 -4.81
CA MET A 1 -13.08 11.71 -4.05
C MET A 1 -13.26 10.31 -3.46
N PHE A 2 -14.34 10.03 -2.74
CA PHE A 2 -14.52 8.78 -1.99
C PHE A 2 -15.19 7.62 -2.76
N SER A 3 -15.60 7.78 -4.02
CA SER A 3 -16.36 6.75 -4.73
C SER A 3 -15.60 5.44 -4.94
N GLU A 4 -14.30 5.50 -5.21
CA GLU A 4 -13.49 4.30 -5.50
C GLU A 4 -13.30 3.40 -4.28
N ILE A 5 -13.23 3.97 -3.07
CA ILE A 5 -12.97 3.20 -1.85
C ILE A 5 -14.26 2.59 -1.27
N LYS A 6 -15.43 3.10 -1.65
CA LYS A 6 -16.73 2.60 -1.17
C LYS A 6 -17.02 1.16 -1.57
N GLN A 7 -16.38 0.66 -2.62
CA GLN A 7 -16.48 -0.75 -3.02
C GLN A 7 -16.10 -1.72 -1.89
N PHE A 8 -15.27 -1.27 -0.92
CA PHE A 8 -14.87 -2.10 0.21
C PHE A 8 -15.88 -2.11 1.35
N SER A 9 -16.75 -1.10 1.48
CA SER A 9 -17.69 -0.98 2.60
C SER A 9 -18.67 -2.15 2.64
N GLU A 10 -19.08 -2.65 1.48
CA GLU A 10 -19.99 -3.80 1.33
C GLU A 10 -19.31 -5.14 1.63
N LYS A 11 -17.99 -5.14 1.84
CA LYS A 11 -17.12 -6.33 1.92
C LYS A 11 -16.54 -6.55 3.32
N LEU A 12 -16.94 -5.74 4.29
CA LEU A 12 -16.34 -5.70 5.64
C LEU A 12 -16.83 -6.81 6.58
N GLU A 13 -18.03 -7.34 6.34
CA GLU A 13 -18.65 -8.34 7.22
C GLU A 13 -17.94 -9.68 7.18
N SER A 14 -17.37 -10.03 6.02
CA SER A 14 -16.66 -11.30 5.82
C SER A 14 -15.27 -11.34 6.48
N LEU A 15 -14.75 -10.18 6.89
CA LEU A 15 -13.41 -10.05 7.49
C LEU A 15 -13.33 -10.59 8.92
N LYS A 16 -12.27 -11.33 9.24
CA LYS A 16 -12.07 -11.96 10.56
C LYS A 16 -10.71 -11.58 11.17
N GLY A 17 -10.56 -11.77 12.48
CA GLY A 17 -9.29 -11.61 13.18
C GLY A 17 -8.84 -10.16 13.43
N GLY A 18 -7.58 -10.03 13.86
CA GLY A 18 -6.98 -8.74 14.21
C GLY A 18 -6.76 -7.87 12.97
N SER A 19 -6.20 -8.46 11.91
CA SER A 19 -6.00 -7.76 10.64
C SER A 19 -7.32 -7.26 10.01
N GLY A 20 -8.39 -8.07 10.03
CA GLY A 20 -9.70 -7.67 9.53
C GLY A 20 -10.36 -6.55 10.34
N SER A 21 -10.13 -6.54 11.65
CA SER A 21 -10.60 -5.45 12.52
C SER A 21 -9.93 -4.11 12.21
N CYS A 22 -8.65 -4.12 11.82
CA CYS A 22 -7.96 -2.93 11.35
C CYS A 22 -8.52 -2.40 10.02
N ILE A 23 -8.91 -3.27 9.07
CA ILE A 23 -9.58 -2.82 7.83
C ILE A 23 -10.93 -2.17 8.13
N ARG A 24 -11.73 -2.75 9.03
CA ARG A 24 -12.98 -2.12 9.49
C ARG A 24 -12.73 -0.75 10.11
N SER A 25 -11.70 -0.64 10.96
CA SER A 25 -11.29 0.64 11.54
C SER A 25 -10.88 1.64 10.46
N ALA A 26 -10.09 1.23 9.47
CA ALA A 26 -9.69 2.07 8.35
C ALA A 26 -10.90 2.63 7.60
N MET A 27 -11.87 1.78 7.25
CA MET A 27 -13.09 2.20 6.55
C MET A 27 -13.98 3.11 7.40
N TYR A 28 -14.11 2.83 8.70
CA TYR A 28 -14.79 3.74 9.63
C TYR A 28 -14.15 5.14 9.60
N HIS A 29 -12.83 5.22 9.59
CA HIS A 29 -12.12 6.50 9.49
C HIS A 29 -12.32 7.19 8.13
N VAL A 30 -12.39 6.44 7.04
CA VAL A 30 -12.71 6.97 5.70
C VAL A 30 -14.12 7.56 5.66
N GLU A 31 -15.12 6.87 6.21
CA GLU A 31 -16.51 7.36 6.26
C GLU A 31 -16.61 8.66 7.09
N LYS A 32 -15.90 8.73 8.21
CA LYS A 32 -15.84 9.98 9.00
C LYS A 32 -15.11 11.10 8.27
N ALA A 33 -14.08 10.79 7.49
CA ALA A 33 -13.41 11.77 6.66
C ALA A 33 -14.36 12.34 5.59
N GLU A 34 -15.16 11.49 4.93
CA GLU A 34 -16.13 11.93 3.92
C GLU A 34 -17.11 12.95 4.50
N VAL A 35 -17.69 12.66 5.67
CA VAL A 35 -18.63 13.56 6.36
C VAL A 35 -17.96 14.91 6.69
N LEU A 36 -16.69 14.90 7.10
CA LEU A 36 -15.95 16.11 7.47
C LEU A 36 -15.43 16.90 6.27
N SER A 37 -15.27 16.28 5.11
CA SER A 37 -14.55 16.88 3.96
C SER A 37 -15.11 18.22 3.49
N GLY A 38 -16.42 18.46 3.64
CA GLY A 38 -17.08 19.71 3.26
C GLY A 38 -17.21 20.74 4.39
N VAL A 39 -16.91 20.38 5.64
CA VAL A 39 -17.13 21.23 6.83
C VAL A 39 -15.81 21.55 7.53
N ASP A 40 -14.96 20.55 7.69
CA ASP A 40 -13.63 20.64 8.31
C ASP A 40 -12.63 19.76 7.52
N PRO A 41 -12.05 20.33 6.43
CA PRO A 41 -11.11 19.60 5.58
C PRO A 41 -9.85 19.13 6.30
N GLU A 42 -9.41 19.85 7.34
CA GLU A 42 -8.26 19.47 8.15
C GLU A 42 -8.56 18.21 8.96
N MET A 43 -9.70 18.18 9.67
CA MET A 43 -10.13 17.00 10.41
C MET A 43 -10.45 15.82 9.49
N SER A 44 -10.94 16.08 8.27
CA SER A 44 -11.07 15.05 7.23
C SER A 44 -9.71 14.42 6.91
N VAL A 45 -8.66 15.22 6.69
CA VAL A 45 -7.30 14.72 6.44
C VAL A 45 -6.76 13.92 7.64
N PHE A 46 -7.01 14.35 8.88
CA PHE A 46 -6.61 13.58 10.06
C PHE A 46 -7.25 12.19 10.12
N ARG A 47 -8.53 12.11 9.75
CA ARG A 47 -9.23 10.84 9.66
C ARG A 47 -8.60 9.95 8.58
N LEU A 48 -8.24 10.51 7.43
CA LEU A 48 -7.58 9.77 6.36
C LEU A 48 -6.17 9.27 6.73
N ILE A 49 -5.39 10.05 7.47
CA ILE A 49 -4.09 9.60 8.00
C ILE A 49 -4.30 8.41 8.95
N THR A 50 -5.32 8.48 9.80
CA THR A 50 -5.63 7.36 10.69
C THR A 50 -6.09 6.13 9.90
N ALA A 51 -6.88 6.32 8.84
CA ALA A 51 -7.27 5.24 7.95
C ALA A 51 -6.07 4.58 7.26
N GLU A 52 -5.08 5.37 6.81
CA GLU A 52 -3.83 4.85 6.27
C GLU A 52 -3.09 3.98 7.29
N GLU A 53 -2.97 4.47 8.53
CA GLU A 53 -2.29 3.72 9.59
C GLU A 53 -2.98 2.39 9.90
N GLU A 54 -4.30 2.37 9.96
CA GLU A 54 -5.07 1.15 10.20
C GLU A 54 -4.98 0.17 9.02
N ALA A 55 -5.07 0.66 7.78
CA ALA A 55 -4.89 -0.18 6.59
C ALA A 55 -3.48 -0.78 6.50
N ALA A 56 -2.45 0.00 6.81
CA ALA A 56 -1.07 -0.50 6.89
C ALA A 56 -0.92 -1.52 8.03
N THR A 57 -1.51 -1.26 9.20
CA THR A 57 -1.53 -2.19 10.34
C THR A 57 -2.14 -3.53 9.95
N ALA A 58 -3.24 -3.51 9.19
CA ALA A 58 -3.89 -4.72 8.69
C ALA A 58 -2.95 -5.58 7.83
N ILE A 59 -2.20 -4.97 6.90
CA ILE A 59 -1.20 -5.69 6.08
C ILE A 59 -0.11 -6.30 6.96
N LEU A 60 0.45 -5.54 7.90
CA LEU A 60 1.51 -6.04 8.78
C LEU A 60 1.03 -7.21 9.65
N LEU A 61 -0.21 -7.13 10.14
CA LEU A 61 -0.83 -8.22 10.91
C LEU A 61 -1.11 -9.43 10.03
N MET A 62 -1.67 -9.23 8.83
CA MET A 62 -1.98 -10.30 7.89
C MET A 62 -0.72 -11.10 7.52
N LEU A 63 0.40 -10.43 7.22
CA LEU A 63 1.66 -11.11 6.92
C LEU A 63 2.13 -12.02 8.07
N LYS A 64 1.92 -11.59 9.32
CA LYS A 64 2.22 -12.40 10.51
C LYS A 64 1.22 -13.54 10.70
N GLU A 65 -0.06 -13.27 10.52
CA GLU A 65 -1.15 -14.23 10.66
C GLU A 65 -1.02 -15.38 9.65
N HIS A 66 -0.54 -15.09 8.44
CA HIS A 66 -0.25 -16.06 7.36
C HIS A 66 1.13 -16.73 7.51
N GLY A 67 1.94 -16.31 8.48
CA GLY A 67 3.22 -16.93 8.79
C GLY A 67 4.30 -16.73 7.72
N TYR A 68 4.26 -15.63 6.97
CA TYR A 68 5.33 -15.28 6.02
C TYR A 68 6.70 -15.22 6.70
N GLU A 69 7.75 -15.66 5.98
CA GLU A 69 9.11 -15.65 6.52
C GLU A 69 9.55 -14.21 6.85
N GLY A 70 10.22 -14.03 8.00
CA GLY A 70 10.62 -12.71 8.50
C GLY A 70 9.48 -11.81 9.02
N ALA A 71 8.20 -12.16 8.83
CA ALA A 71 7.07 -11.28 9.20
C ALA A 71 7.04 -10.90 10.69
N LYS A 72 7.63 -11.73 11.58
CA LYS A 72 7.74 -11.45 13.02
C LYS A 72 8.56 -10.18 13.32
N GLU A 73 9.48 -9.77 12.44
CA GLU A 73 10.28 -8.54 12.57
C GLU A 73 9.45 -7.26 12.37
N LEU A 74 8.28 -7.35 11.75
CA LEU A 74 7.39 -6.21 11.55
C LEU A 74 6.84 -5.72 12.91
N ASN A 75 6.79 -4.41 13.14
CA ASN A 75 6.20 -3.86 14.35
C ASN A 75 5.01 -2.96 13.99
N LYS A 76 3.80 -3.46 14.26
CA LYS A 76 2.53 -2.76 13.97
C LYS A 76 2.38 -1.44 14.73
N ASN A 77 3.04 -1.31 15.88
CA ASN A 77 2.99 -0.10 16.71
C ASN A 77 4.05 0.93 16.28
N ASN A 78 4.94 0.59 15.35
CA ASN A 78 5.97 1.49 14.86
C ASN A 78 5.44 2.28 13.64
N HIS A 79 5.27 3.59 13.78
CA HIS A 79 4.78 4.45 12.70
C HIS A 79 5.62 4.36 11.43
N LEU A 80 6.94 4.17 11.55
CA LEU A 80 7.83 4.01 10.39
C LEU A 80 7.50 2.75 9.59
N HIS A 81 7.20 1.64 10.26
CA HIS A 81 6.80 0.39 9.59
C HIS A 81 5.44 0.51 8.88
N LYS A 82 4.59 1.47 9.27
CA LYS A 82 3.31 1.72 8.60
C LYS A 82 3.49 2.70 7.43
N GLN A 83 4.17 3.80 7.69
CA GLN A 83 4.27 4.95 6.79
C GLN A 83 5.27 4.72 5.63
N CYS A 84 6.28 3.86 5.82
CA CYS A 84 7.16 3.44 4.73
C CYS A 84 6.52 2.45 3.75
N LEU A 85 5.39 1.83 4.12
CA LEU A 85 4.81 0.73 3.35
C LEU A 85 4.29 1.19 1.98
N TYR A 86 3.52 2.28 1.94
CA TYR A 86 2.97 2.79 0.68
C TYR A 86 4.04 3.28 -0.30
N PRO A 87 5.01 4.14 0.09
CA PRO A 87 6.11 4.52 -0.80
C PRO A 87 6.88 3.32 -1.36
N TYR A 88 7.10 2.29 -0.54
CA TYR A 88 7.75 1.04 -0.96
C TYR A 88 6.92 0.25 -1.98
N ILE A 89 5.60 0.16 -1.79
CA ILE A 89 4.69 -0.45 -2.77
C ILE A 89 4.73 0.36 -4.09
N CYS A 90 4.72 1.69 -4.02
CA CYS A 90 4.82 2.54 -5.20
C CYS A 90 6.12 2.32 -5.99
N SER A 91 7.26 2.19 -5.31
CA SER A 91 8.55 1.96 -5.98
C SER A 91 8.57 0.64 -6.74
N ILE A 92 8.01 -0.43 -6.15
CA ILE A 92 7.83 -1.72 -6.81
C ILE A 92 6.90 -1.58 -8.03
N ILE A 93 5.75 -0.92 -7.86
CA ILE A 93 4.78 -0.76 -8.96
C ILE A 93 5.40 0.03 -10.11
N GLU A 94 6.18 1.08 -9.84
CA GLU A 94 6.86 1.87 -10.87
C GLU A 94 7.87 1.02 -11.65
N LEU A 95 8.67 0.21 -10.94
CA LEU A 95 9.58 -0.75 -11.55
C LEU A 95 8.85 -1.73 -12.47
N LEU A 96 7.83 -2.41 -11.94
CA LEU A 96 7.06 -3.40 -12.69
C LEU A 96 6.34 -2.79 -13.88
N LYS A 97 5.84 -1.56 -13.77
CA LYS A 97 5.20 -0.86 -14.90
C LYS A 97 6.13 -0.66 -16.08
N LEU A 98 7.42 -0.39 -15.86
CA LEU A 98 8.38 -0.20 -16.94
C LEU A 98 8.58 -1.47 -17.76
N ASP A 99 8.61 -2.63 -17.11
CA ASP A 99 8.79 -3.91 -17.78
C ASP A 99 7.47 -4.47 -18.32
N LEU A 100 6.37 -4.39 -17.56
CA LEU A 100 5.05 -4.86 -17.99
C LEU A 100 4.53 -4.10 -19.21
N ARG A 101 4.87 -2.80 -19.38
CA ARG A 101 4.50 -2.02 -20.57
C ARG A 101 5.04 -2.61 -21.88
N LYS A 102 6.09 -3.44 -21.82
CA LYS A 102 6.63 -4.12 -23.01
C LYS A 102 5.72 -5.24 -23.51
N VAL A 103 4.87 -5.79 -22.64
CA VAL A 103 4.02 -6.96 -22.91
C VAL A 103 2.53 -6.70 -22.66
N SER A 104 2.18 -5.54 -22.09
CA SER A 104 0.82 -5.13 -21.75
C SER A 104 0.66 -3.61 -21.73
N ASN A 105 -0.29 -3.10 -22.50
CA ASN A 105 -0.71 -1.69 -22.44
C ASN A 105 -2.05 -1.50 -21.72
N HIS A 106 -2.58 -2.53 -21.08
CA HIS A 106 -3.87 -2.50 -20.41
C HIS A 106 -3.72 -2.46 -18.89
N PRO A 107 -4.66 -1.81 -18.17
CA PRO A 107 -4.70 -1.90 -16.72
C PRO A 107 -4.94 -3.36 -16.29
N PRO A 108 -4.43 -3.75 -15.10
CA PRO A 108 -4.76 -5.03 -14.51
C PRO A 108 -6.26 -5.16 -14.29
N ILE A 109 -6.75 -6.40 -14.33
CA ILE A 109 -8.12 -6.77 -14.01
C ILE A 109 -8.17 -7.08 -12.52
N LEU A 110 -9.07 -6.42 -11.80
CA LEU A 110 -9.40 -6.72 -10.42
C LEU A 110 -10.85 -7.20 -10.39
N GLU A 111 -11.08 -8.41 -9.90
CA GLU A 111 -12.40 -9.02 -9.84
C GLU A 111 -12.69 -9.50 -8.42
N TRP A 112 -13.90 -9.18 -7.94
CA TRP A 112 -14.40 -9.68 -6.65
C TRP A 112 -14.82 -11.14 -6.77
N VAL A 113 -14.30 -11.98 -5.90
CA VAL A 113 -14.60 -13.43 -5.84
C VAL A 113 -14.85 -13.86 -4.40
N ASP A 114 -15.50 -15.02 -4.22
CA ASP A 114 -15.60 -15.68 -2.91
C ASP A 114 -14.46 -16.70 -2.75
N VAL A 115 -13.74 -16.62 -1.64
CA VAL A 115 -12.71 -17.58 -1.24
C VAL A 115 -13.07 -18.08 0.15
N ASP A 116 -13.63 -19.29 0.22
CA ASP A 116 -14.07 -19.94 1.47
C ASP A 116 -15.04 -19.08 2.31
N GLY A 117 -16.01 -18.43 1.68
CA GLY A 117 -16.97 -17.55 2.35
C GLY A 117 -16.39 -16.19 2.76
N MET A 118 -15.26 -15.79 2.17
CA MET A 118 -14.68 -14.46 2.33
C MET A 118 -14.60 -13.74 0.99
N ASP A 119 -15.01 -12.47 0.98
CA ASP A 119 -14.80 -11.62 -0.19
C ASP A 119 -13.29 -11.43 -0.43
N ALA A 120 -12.87 -11.60 -1.68
CA ALA A 120 -11.48 -11.50 -2.09
C ALA A 120 -11.36 -10.81 -3.45
N ILE A 121 -10.17 -10.29 -3.75
CA ILE A 121 -9.85 -9.73 -5.05
C ILE A 121 -8.92 -10.68 -5.78
N LYS A 122 -9.35 -11.12 -6.96
CA LYS A 122 -8.53 -11.81 -7.94
C LYS A 122 -7.80 -10.79 -8.83
N LEU A 123 -6.55 -11.09 -9.18
CA LEU A 123 -5.72 -10.27 -10.06
C LEU A 123 -5.49 -10.98 -11.41
N GLY A 124 -5.89 -10.31 -12.50
CA GLY A 124 -5.58 -10.71 -13.87
C GLY A 124 -4.69 -9.67 -14.57
N ILE A 125 -3.72 -10.13 -15.36
CA ILE A 125 -2.87 -9.27 -16.20
C ILE A 125 -3.15 -9.62 -17.65
N ARG A 126 -3.61 -8.64 -18.45
CA ARG A 126 -3.74 -8.82 -19.89
C ARG A 126 -2.35 -8.75 -20.51
N VAL A 127 -1.95 -9.73 -21.31
CA VAL A 127 -0.67 -9.71 -22.03
C VAL A 127 -0.89 -10.04 -23.50
N THR A 128 -0.07 -9.46 -24.36
CA THR A 128 -0.06 -9.76 -25.79
C THR A 128 1.20 -10.56 -26.11
N ILE A 129 1.02 -11.79 -26.58
CA ILE A 129 2.10 -12.70 -26.98
C ILE A 129 1.77 -13.18 -28.40
N GLU A 130 2.67 -12.97 -29.36
CA GLU A 130 2.50 -13.41 -30.77
C GLU A 130 1.11 -13.08 -31.34
N ASP A 131 0.68 -11.82 -31.19
CA ASP A 131 -0.64 -11.29 -31.60
C ASP A 131 -1.86 -11.91 -30.90
N GLN A 132 -1.67 -12.76 -29.90
CA GLN A 132 -2.74 -13.29 -29.04
C GLN A 132 -2.87 -12.47 -27.76
N ASN A 133 -4.09 -12.10 -27.41
CA ASN A 133 -4.41 -11.46 -26.15
C ASN A 133 -4.78 -12.52 -25.11
N LEU A 134 -3.95 -12.67 -24.09
CA LEU A 134 -4.12 -13.61 -22.99
C LEU A 134 -4.42 -12.86 -21.70
N ILE A 135 -5.14 -13.52 -20.79
CA ILE A 135 -5.32 -13.07 -19.41
C ILE A 135 -4.54 -14.04 -18.52
N MET A 136 -3.48 -13.55 -17.90
CA MET A 136 -2.71 -14.31 -16.92
C MET A 136 -3.29 -14.06 -15.53
N GLU A 137 -3.66 -15.12 -14.84
CA GLU A 137 -4.21 -15.08 -13.49
C GLU A 137 -3.32 -15.89 -12.55
N MET A 138 -3.21 -15.44 -11.30
CA MET A 138 -2.41 -16.09 -10.27
C MET A 138 -3.28 -16.41 -9.07
N ASN A 139 -3.12 -17.62 -8.52
CA ASN A 139 -3.83 -18.06 -7.33
C ASN A 139 -2.83 -18.63 -6.29
N PRO A 140 -2.70 -18.03 -5.09
CA PRO A 140 -3.29 -16.75 -4.70
C PRO A 140 -2.79 -15.59 -5.60
N PRO A 141 -3.47 -14.44 -5.58
CA PRO A 141 -2.97 -13.24 -6.23
C PRO A 141 -1.53 -12.96 -5.77
N LEU A 142 -0.73 -12.41 -6.68
CA LEU A 142 0.69 -12.13 -6.42
C LEU A 142 1.56 -13.40 -6.23
N ASN A 143 1.12 -14.57 -6.69
CA ASN A 143 1.96 -15.77 -6.65
C ASN A 143 2.92 -15.87 -7.84
N PHE A 144 3.88 -14.95 -7.92
CA PHE A 144 4.95 -14.95 -8.93
C PHE A 144 6.29 -14.53 -8.31
N ARG A 145 7.38 -14.59 -9.07
CA ARG A 145 8.70 -14.08 -8.65
C ARG A 145 9.23 -13.13 -9.70
N VAL A 146 10.02 -12.17 -9.26
CA VAL A 146 10.76 -11.27 -10.15
C VAL A 146 12.23 -11.61 -10.05
N SER A 147 12.86 -11.90 -11.18
CA SER A 147 14.28 -12.18 -11.27
C SER A 147 14.94 -11.27 -12.30
N ARG A 148 16.21 -10.95 -12.10
CA ARG A 148 17.08 -10.27 -13.08
C ARG A 148 18.33 -11.12 -13.26
N ASN A 149 18.64 -11.47 -14.51
CA ASN A 149 19.76 -12.36 -14.84
C ASN A 149 19.73 -13.66 -14.01
N GLU A 150 18.53 -14.27 -13.92
CA GLU A 150 18.28 -15.52 -13.17
C GLU A 150 18.40 -15.42 -11.64
N GLU A 151 18.84 -14.28 -11.09
CA GLU A 151 18.87 -14.03 -9.65
C GLU A 151 17.57 -13.37 -9.17
N LEU A 152 17.12 -13.77 -7.97
CA LEU A 152 15.92 -13.20 -7.36
C LEU A 152 16.14 -11.71 -7.10
N HIS A 153 15.27 -10.85 -7.63
CA HIS A 153 15.43 -9.40 -7.55
C HIS A 153 15.22 -8.90 -6.11
N ASP A 154 16.12 -8.05 -5.63
CA ASP A 154 15.96 -7.35 -4.35
C ASP A 154 15.40 -5.94 -4.58
N PHE A 155 14.18 -5.70 -4.08
CA PHE A 155 13.51 -4.41 -4.19
C PHE A 155 14.01 -3.34 -3.20
N SER A 156 15.00 -3.66 -2.35
CA SER A 156 15.44 -2.77 -1.26
C SER A 156 16.00 -1.43 -1.77
N HIS A 157 16.62 -1.42 -2.95
CA HIS A 157 17.14 -0.22 -3.59
C HIS A 157 16.07 0.60 -4.33
N GLU A 158 14.93 0.00 -4.68
CA GLU A 158 13.92 0.66 -5.51
C GLU A 158 13.28 1.85 -4.81
N LEU A 159 13.12 1.78 -3.48
CA LEU A 159 12.57 2.91 -2.72
C LEU A 159 13.49 4.13 -2.77
N VAL A 160 14.81 3.92 -2.67
CA VAL A 160 15.79 5.02 -2.71
C VAL A 160 15.74 5.69 -4.07
N VAL A 161 15.87 4.89 -5.15
CA VAL A 161 15.82 5.38 -6.53
C VAL A 161 14.48 6.08 -6.83
N PHE A 162 13.38 5.53 -6.36
CA PHE A 162 12.04 6.13 -6.52
C PHE A 162 11.96 7.51 -5.86
N LEU A 163 12.43 7.64 -4.61
CA LEU A 163 12.38 8.91 -3.88
C LEU A 163 13.33 9.95 -4.47
N GLU A 164 14.54 9.56 -4.89
CA GLU A 164 15.48 10.46 -5.58
C GLU A 164 14.89 11.02 -6.87
N ARG A 165 14.24 10.17 -7.69
CA ARG A 165 13.53 10.62 -8.92
C ARG A 165 12.38 11.57 -8.65
N LYS A 166 11.78 11.50 -7.45
CA LYS A 166 10.74 12.43 -6.98
C LYS A 166 11.31 13.71 -6.35
N GLY A 167 12.63 13.90 -6.38
CA GLY A 167 13.32 15.09 -5.87
C GLY A 167 13.69 15.02 -4.39
N PHE A 168 13.61 13.85 -3.75
CA PHE A 168 13.98 13.68 -2.35
C PHE A 168 15.40 13.12 -2.23
N ASN A 169 16.36 14.00 -1.95
CA ASN A 169 17.79 13.65 -1.85
C ASN A 169 18.17 12.91 -0.57
N ASP A 170 17.27 12.85 0.43
CA ASP A 170 17.48 12.11 1.68
C ASP A 170 16.24 11.26 1.99
N THR A 171 16.32 9.99 1.58
CA THR A 171 15.26 8.99 1.76
C THR A 171 14.90 8.82 3.24
N VAL A 172 15.90 8.75 4.13
CA VAL A 172 15.68 8.50 5.56
C VAL A 172 14.98 9.69 6.21
N LYS A 173 15.42 10.91 5.90
CA LYS A 173 14.77 12.13 6.36
C LYS A 173 13.33 12.21 5.85
N HIS A 174 13.10 11.96 4.56
CA HIS A 174 11.75 12.02 3.99
C HIS A 174 10.78 11.03 4.65
N LEU A 175 11.21 9.78 4.87
CA LEU A 175 10.37 8.75 5.50
C LEU A 175 10.09 9.08 6.97
N LYS A 176 11.06 9.64 7.71
CA LYS A 176 10.84 10.14 9.08
C LYS A 176 9.91 11.34 9.12
N GLU A 177 9.98 12.23 8.14
CA GLU A 177 9.09 13.37 8.01
C GLU A 177 7.65 12.95 7.70
N ASN A 178 7.45 11.98 6.82
CA ASN A 178 6.14 11.38 6.56
C ASN A 178 5.59 10.68 7.80
N ALA A 179 6.42 9.95 8.56
CA ALA A 179 5.99 9.34 9.81
C ALA A 179 5.54 10.37 10.86
N ASN A 180 6.04 11.60 10.76
CA ASN A 180 5.66 12.74 11.60
C ASN A 180 4.58 13.63 10.98
N LEU A 181 4.00 13.27 9.82
CA LEU A 181 3.02 14.08 9.10
C LEU A 181 1.83 14.47 9.99
N ARG A 182 1.33 13.51 10.78
CA ARG A 182 0.26 13.75 11.75
C ARG A 182 0.62 14.89 12.73
N ASN A 183 1.81 14.85 13.32
CA ASN A 183 2.25 15.87 14.26
C ASN A 183 2.44 17.21 13.55
N LYS A 184 3.01 17.21 12.34
CA LYS A 184 3.18 18.44 11.55
C LYS A 184 1.85 19.13 11.24
N LEU A 185 0.81 18.36 10.91
CA LEU A 185 -0.53 18.91 10.68
C LEU A 185 -1.13 19.46 11.99
N LEU A 186 -0.97 18.75 13.12
CA LEU A 186 -1.57 19.15 14.41
C LEU A 186 -1.05 20.50 14.90
N TYR A 187 0.19 20.81 14.55
CA TYR A 187 0.86 22.05 14.93
C TYR A 187 1.02 23.02 13.75
N SER A 188 0.37 22.76 12.62
CA SER A 188 0.39 23.68 11.48
C SER A 188 -0.46 24.91 11.79
N ASP A 189 -0.04 26.07 11.30
CA ASP A 189 -0.80 27.32 11.41
C ASP A 189 -1.97 27.41 10.39
N GLY A 190 -2.31 26.28 9.75
CA GLY A 190 -3.31 26.17 8.68
C GLY A 190 -2.89 26.79 7.35
N LYS A 191 -1.73 27.44 7.25
CA LYS A 191 -1.27 28.13 6.01
C LYS A 191 -0.26 27.31 5.20
N THR A 192 0.47 26.41 5.84
CA THR A 192 1.44 25.53 5.19
C THR A 192 1.12 24.07 5.43
N ILE A 193 0.63 23.39 4.38
CA ILE A 193 0.43 21.93 4.39
C ILE A 193 1.78 21.29 4.01
N PRO A 194 2.27 20.28 4.76
CA PRO A 194 3.53 19.64 4.45
C PRO A 194 3.58 19.05 3.04
N ASN A 195 4.71 19.21 2.35
CA ASN A 195 4.96 18.57 1.06
C ASN A 195 4.75 17.06 1.15
N THR A 196 4.09 16.49 0.15
CA THR A 196 3.88 15.03 0.01
C THR A 196 4.34 14.56 -1.36
N LEU A 197 4.38 13.25 -1.58
CA LEU A 197 4.66 12.70 -2.92
C LEU A 197 3.70 13.21 -4.01
N ALA A 198 2.52 13.72 -3.62
CA ALA A 198 1.52 14.26 -4.54
C ALA A 198 1.53 15.80 -4.67
N ASP A 199 2.29 16.52 -3.84
CA ASP A 199 2.30 17.99 -3.87
C ASP A 199 3.65 18.53 -3.36
N THR A 200 4.46 19.07 -4.29
CA THR A 200 5.68 19.84 -3.99
C THR A 200 5.43 21.33 -3.87
N ASP A 201 4.26 21.79 -4.36
CA ASP A 201 3.81 23.18 -4.32
C ASP A 201 2.74 23.29 -3.24
N ASN A 202 3.09 23.85 -2.08
CA ASN A 202 2.22 24.01 -0.91
C ASN A 202 0.71 24.17 -1.22
N GLY A 203 -0.11 23.35 -0.57
CA GLY A 203 -1.32 23.88 0.09
C GLY A 203 -2.68 23.67 -0.58
N LYS A 204 -3.17 22.43 -0.67
CA LYS A 204 -4.63 22.15 -0.66
C LYS A 204 -4.95 20.86 0.11
N TYR A 205 -5.78 20.96 1.17
CA TYR A 205 -6.28 19.78 1.92
C TYR A 205 -6.98 18.76 1.01
N GLU A 206 -7.62 19.24 -0.06
CA GLU A 206 -8.26 18.38 -1.04
C GLU A 206 -7.27 17.45 -1.77
N LYS A 207 -6.13 17.97 -2.23
CA LYS A 207 -5.08 17.17 -2.88
C LYS A 207 -4.48 16.16 -1.91
N LEU A 208 -4.20 16.59 -0.68
CA LEU A 208 -3.70 15.71 0.38
C LEU A 208 -4.71 14.61 0.71
N GLY A 209 -6.00 14.95 0.78
CA GLY A 209 -7.08 13.99 0.99
C GLY A 209 -7.17 12.96 -0.14
N GLN A 210 -7.09 13.40 -1.40
CA GLN A 210 -7.03 12.50 -2.57
C GLN A 210 -5.85 11.53 -2.48
N TYR A 211 -4.67 12.06 -2.16
CA TYR A 211 -3.47 11.26 -2.02
C TYR A 211 -3.61 10.21 -0.91
N LEU A 212 -4.08 10.60 0.28
CA LEU A 212 -4.30 9.67 1.40
C LEU A 212 -5.34 8.60 1.05
N LEU A 213 -6.45 8.97 0.41
CA LEU A 213 -7.45 8.00 -0.06
C LEU A 213 -6.88 7.00 -1.05
N GLN A 214 -6.03 7.46 -1.98
CA GLN A 214 -5.34 6.56 -2.91
C GLN A 214 -4.49 5.54 -2.14
N LYS A 215 -3.77 5.98 -1.10
CA LYS A 215 -3.00 5.06 -0.26
C LYS A 215 -3.87 4.01 0.41
N VAL A 216 -4.94 4.45 1.06
CA VAL A 216 -5.87 3.54 1.76
C VAL A 216 -6.47 2.55 0.76
N ASN A 217 -6.89 3.03 -0.42
CA ASN A 217 -7.44 2.18 -1.47
C ASN A 217 -6.45 1.09 -1.91
N VAL A 218 -5.18 1.44 -2.16
CA VAL A 218 -4.13 0.47 -2.54
C VAL A 218 -3.88 -0.54 -1.42
N LEU A 219 -3.76 -0.08 -0.17
CA LEU A 219 -3.49 -0.96 0.96
C LEU A 219 -4.65 -1.94 1.22
N ILE A 220 -5.90 -1.46 1.15
CA ILE A 220 -7.08 -2.32 1.32
C ILE A 220 -7.22 -3.29 0.14
N ALA A 221 -6.95 -2.86 -1.10
CA ALA A 221 -6.96 -3.77 -2.25
C ALA A 221 -5.92 -4.90 -2.08
N ILE A 222 -4.70 -4.58 -1.64
CA ILE A 222 -3.67 -5.61 -1.34
C ILE A 222 -4.15 -6.55 -0.23
N TYR A 223 -4.83 -6.03 0.79
CA TYR A 223 -5.41 -6.86 1.84
C TYR A 223 -6.41 -7.88 1.28
N PHE A 224 -7.37 -7.45 0.45
CA PHE A 224 -8.34 -8.35 -0.16
C PHE A 224 -7.73 -9.29 -1.22
N MET A 225 -6.58 -8.95 -1.81
CA MET A 225 -5.81 -9.84 -2.68
C MET A 225 -5.01 -10.91 -1.91
N THR A 226 -4.95 -10.86 -0.58
CA THR A 226 -4.01 -11.69 0.22
C THR A 226 -4.65 -12.36 1.42
N ALA A 227 -5.34 -11.60 2.28
CA ALA A 227 -5.87 -12.10 3.54
C ALA A 227 -6.87 -13.26 3.36
N PRO A 228 -7.84 -13.19 2.43
CA PRO A 228 -8.79 -14.27 2.19
C PRO A 228 -8.15 -15.58 1.72
N TYR A 229 -6.98 -15.50 1.06
CA TYR A 229 -6.28 -16.65 0.50
C TYR A 229 -5.39 -17.41 1.51
N LYS A 230 -5.55 -17.14 2.83
CA LYS A 230 -4.68 -17.67 3.90
C LYS A 230 -4.46 -19.19 3.89
N LYS A 231 -5.46 -19.96 3.45
CA LYS A 231 -5.42 -21.43 3.46
C LYS A 231 -4.70 -22.02 2.24
N MET A 232 -4.35 -21.19 1.27
CA MET A 232 -3.53 -21.58 0.11
C MET A 232 -2.04 -21.43 0.42
N ASP A 233 -1.20 -21.80 -0.55
CA ASP A 233 0.23 -21.53 -0.48
C ASP A 233 0.51 -20.02 -0.38
N LYS A 234 1.63 -19.67 0.25
CA LYS A 234 2.06 -18.27 0.34
C LYS A 234 2.35 -17.71 -1.04
N ALA A 235 1.80 -16.54 -1.34
CA ALA A 235 2.14 -15.77 -2.52
C ALA A 235 3.65 -15.42 -2.53
N HIS A 236 4.41 -15.98 -3.48
CA HIS A 236 5.86 -15.83 -3.52
C HIS A 236 6.33 -14.38 -3.68
N PHE A 237 5.62 -13.56 -4.44
CA PHE A 237 5.98 -12.15 -4.64
C PHE A 237 5.85 -11.36 -3.35
N LEU A 238 4.84 -11.68 -2.54
CA LEU A 238 4.60 -11.01 -1.28
C LEU A 238 5.71 -11.33 -0.27
N GLU A 239 6.21 -12.57 -0.25
CA GLU A 239 7.35 -12.96 0.58
C GLU A 239 8.65 -12.30 0.09
N GLN A 240 8.88 -12.28 -1.23
CA GLN A 240 10.01 -11.56 -1.85
C GLN A 240 10.01 -10.08 -1.47
N ALA A 241 8.87 -9.40 -1.61
CA ALA A 241 8.70 -8.00 -1.24
C ALA A 241 8.86 -7.78 0.28
N LEU A 242 8.39 -8.69 1.13
CA LEU A 242 8.59 -8.61 2.57
C LEU A 242 10.08 -8.63 2.94
N HIS A 243 10.87 -9.53 2.36
CA HIS A 243 12.31 -9.61 2.62
C HIS A 243 13.03 -8.31 2.29
N SER A 244 12.76 -7.74 1.11
CA SER A 244 13.31 -6.44 0.71
C SER A 244 12.81 -5.29 1.59
N TYR A 245 11.53 -5.31 2.00
CA TYR A 245 10.97 -4.30 2.91
C TYR A 245 11.66 -4.31 4.28
N LEU A 246 11.99 -5.47 4.82
CA LEU A 246 12.72 -5.58 6.09
C LEU A 246 14.13 -4.98 5.98
N LYS A 247 14.81 -5.12 4.83
CA LYS A 247 16.10 -4.44 4.56
C LYS A 247 15.93 -2.92 4.52
N VAL A 248 14.89 -2.42 3.85
CA VAL A 248 14.55 -0.98 3.85
C VAL A 248 14.33 -0.47 5.27
N LEU A 249 13.56 -1.19 6.10
CA LEU A 249 13.31 -0.78 7.47
C LEU A 249 14.59 -0.75 8.34
N LYS A 250 15.53 -1.66 8.08
CA LYS A 250 16.87 -1.65 8.69
C LYS A 250 17.67 -0.43 8.23
N HIS A 251 17.63 -0.11 6.95
CA HIS A 251 18.30 1.06 6.39
C HIS A 251 17.83 2.38 7.00
N VAL A 252 16.51 2.56 7.12
CA VAL A 252 15.93 3.80 7.69
C VAL A 252 16.25 3.95 9.18
N LYS A 253 16.64 2.86 9.86
CA LYS A 253 17.18 2.87 11.23
C LYS A 253 18.69 3.14 11.30
N GLY A 254 19.35 3.38 10.17
CA GLY A 254 20.77 3.73 10.08
C GLY A 254 21.70 2.58 9.70
N GLN A 255 21.17 1.42 9.30
CA GLN A 255 22.00 0.34 8.76
C GLN A 255 22.32 0.59 7.26
N ARG A 256 23.40 0.01 6.75
CA ARG A 256 23.68 0.07 5.30
C ARG A 256 22.72 -0.88 4.55
N LEU A 257 22.28 -0.47 3.37
CA LEU A 257 21.56 -1.34 2.42
C LEU A 257 22.53 -2.36 1.84
#